data_AF-A0A7X2J085-F1
#
_entry.id   AF-A0A7X2J085-F1
#
_cell.length_a   1.000
_cell.length_b   1.000
_cell.length_c   1.000
_cell.angle_alpha   90.00
_cell.angle_beta   90.00
_cell.angle_gamma   90.00
#
_symmetry.space_group_name_H-M   'P 1'
#
loop_
_entity.id
_entity.type
_entity.pdbx_description
1 polymer ?
#
loop_
_entity_poly.entity_id
_entity_poly.type
_entity_poly.pdbx_seq_one_letter_code
_entity_poly.pdbx_strand_id
1 'polypeptide(L)' 'MNKIKIREIELMSKVCARNEIPTTLGKALLKMAKNEAYKNNTQATRVKEYQNLIDFHFKEKN' A
#
# COMPACT_ATOMS: atom_id res chain seq x y z
N MET A 1 1.87 -8.15 19.52
CA MET A 1 1.76 -7.32 18.29
C MET A 1 3.05 -7.47 17.50
N ASN A 2 2.99 -7.75 16.19
CA ASN A 2 4.19 -8.05 15.38
C ASN A 2 5.16 -6.85 15.35
N LYS A 3 6.47 -7.04 15.59
CA LYS A 3 7.47 -5.96 15.78
C LYS A 3 7.48 -4.94 14.63
N ILE A 4 7.23 -5.40 13.40
CA ILE A 4 7.14 -4.57 12.19
C ILE A 4 5.99 -3.55 12.30
N LYS A 5 4.82 -3.97 12.80
CA LYS A 5 3.65 -3.09 12.94
C LYS A 5 3.91 -1.96 13.94
N ILE A 6 4.66 -2.23 15.00
CA ILE A 6 5.01 -1.23 16.03
C ILE A 6 5.94 -0.17 15.41
N ARG A 7 6.96 -0.62 14.66
CA ARG A 7 7.93 0.27 14.01
C ARG A 7 7.29 1.19 12.96
N GLU A 8 6.31 0.69 12.20
CA GLU A 8 5.53 1.51 11.26
C GLU A 8 4.71 2.60 11.96
N ILE A 9 4.09 2.28 13.10
CA ILE A 9 3.29 3.24 13.88
C ILE A 9 4.18 4.34 14.45
N GLU A 10 5.37 3.99 14.95
CA GLU A 10 6.36 4.97 15.43
C GLU A 10 6.86 5.90 14.32
N LEU A 11 7.17 5.34 13.15
CA LEU A 11 7.58 6.11 11.98
C LEU A 11 6.48 7.09 11.55
N MET A 12 5.24 6.62 11.46
CA MET A 12 4.10 7.46 11.10
C MET A 12 3.87 8.55 12.14
N SER A 13 3.96 8.24 13.43
CA SER A 13 3.81 9.24 14.50
C SER A 13 4.86 10.35 14.40
N LYS A 14 6.12 10.01 14.08
CA LYS A 14 7.19 10.99 13.83
C LYS A 14 6.97 11.84 12.57
N VAL A 15 6.36 11.28 11.53
CA VAL A 15 6.02 12.02 10.31
C VAL A 15 4.86 12.96 10.59
N CYS A 16 3.81 12.50 11.27
CA CYS A 16 2.67 13.34 11.61
C CYS A 16 3.05 14.52 12.50
N ALA A 17 3.85 14.26 13.54
CA ALA A 17 4.35 15.33 14.43
C ALA A 17 5.16 16.40 13.66
N ARG A 18 5.97 15.99 12.68
CA ARG A 18 6.77 16.92 11.85
C ARG A 18 5.94 17.77 10.89
N ASN A 19 4.75 17.32 10.52
CA ASN A 19 3.87 18.01 9.57
C ASN A 19 2.66 18.64 10.27
N GLU A 20 2.66 18.73 11.60
CA GLU A 20 1.53 19.23 12.41
C GLU A 20 0.21 18.47 12.13
N ILE A 21 0.32 17.21 11.69
CA ILE A 21 -0.81 16.36 11.40
C ILE A 21 -1.29 15.70 12.69
N PRO A 22 -2.60 15.74 12.98
CA PRO A 22 -3.16 15.00 14.12
C PRO A 22 -2.84 13.50 14.04
N THR A 23 -2.38 12.93 15.15
CA THR A 23 -2.03 11.50 15.24
C THR A 23 -3.20 10.58 14.88
N THR A 24 -4.43 11.04 15.08
CA THR A 24 -5.68 10.37 14.64
C THR A 24 -5.75 10.25 13.13
N LEU A 25 -5.42 11.32 12.39
CA LEU A 25 -5.34 11.33 10.93
C LEU A 25 -4.19 10.42 10.45
N GLY A 26 -3.02 10.47 11.12
CA GLY A 26 -1.90 9.58 10.85
C GLY A 26 -2.26 8.09 10.96
N LYS A 27 -3.01 7.71 12.00
CA LYS A 27 -3.50 6.34 12.17
C LYS A 27 -4.50 5.94 11.07
N ALA A 28 -5.38 6.85 10.67
CA ALA A 28 -6.31 6.61 9.56
C ALA A 28 -5.55 6.42 8.24
N LEU A 29 -4.56 7.26 7.96
CA LEU A 29 -3.67 7.15 6.81
C LEU A 29 -2.92 5.82 6.79
N LEU A 30 -2.37 5.37 7.92
CA LEU A 30 -1.70 4.08 8.00
C LEU A 30 -2.66 2.90 7.72
N LYS A 31 -3.90 2.99 8.21
CA LYS A 31 -4.94 1.97 7.96
C LYS A 31 -5.33 1.93 6.48
N MET A 32 -5.51 3.11 5.86
CA MET A 32 -5.80 3.22 4.43
C MET A 32 -4.64 2.72 3.58
N ALA A 33 -3.42 3.13 3.88
CA ALA A 33 -2.21 2.67 3.20
C ALA A 33 -2.04 1.15 3.29
N LYS A 34 -2.35 0.53 4.44
CA LYS A 34 -2.41 -0.92 4.56
C LYS A 34 -3.48 -1.51 3.66
N ASN A 35 -4.71 -1.00 3.71
CA ASN A 35 -5.79 -1.53 2.90
C ASN A 35 -5.51 -1.43 1.40
N GLU A 36 -4.94 -0.32 0.94
CA GLU A 36 -4.51 -0.13 -0.46
C GLU A 36 -3.35 -1.06 -0.82
N ALA A 37 -2.31 -1.11 0.01
CA ALA A 37 -1.17 -1.99 -0.20
C ALA A 37 -1.54 -3.48 -0.15
N TYR A 38 -2.60 -3.88 0.56
CA TYR A 38 -3.07 -5.27 0.62
C TYR A 38 -4.14 -5.60 -0.41
N LYS A 39 -4.94 -4.63 -0.89
CA LYS A 39 -5.88 -4.83 -2.01
C LYS A 39 -5.18 -5.20 -3.31
N ASN A 40 -4.03 -4.58 -3.57
CA ASN A 40 -3.28 -4.81 -4.82
C ASN A 40 -2.21 -5.91 -4.71
N ASN A 41 -2.11 -6.61 -3.57
CA ASN A 41 -0.97 -7.50 -3.31
C ASN A 41 -1.27 -8.99 -3.21
N THR A 42 -2.51 -9.43 -3.45
CA THR A 42 -2.71 -10.88 -3.60
C THR A 42 -1.93 -11.36 -4.81
N GLN A 43 -1.27 -12.50 -4.68
CA GLN A 43 -0.49 -13.09 -5.78
C GLN A 43 -1.33 -13.23 -7.05
N ALA A 44 -2.61 -13.60 -6.90
CA ALA A 44 -3.56 -13.72 -7.99
C ALA A 44 -3.85 -12.38 -8.68
N THR A 45 -4.07 -11.30 -7.91
CA THR A 45 -4.27 -9.95 -8.47
C THR A 45 -3.05 -9.50 -9.27
N ARG A 46 -1.83 -9.69 -8.74
CA ARG A 46 -0.59 -9.30 -9.45
C ARG A 46 -0.36 -10.09 -10.72
N VAL A 47 -0.58 -11.41 -10.68
CA VAL A 47 -0.47 -12.26 -11.88
C VAL A 47 -1.45 -11.79 -12.96
N LYS A 48 -2.70 -11.46 -12.59
CA LYS A 48 -3.69 -10.93 -13.51
C LYS A 48 -3.29 -9.56 -14.08
N GLU A 49 -2.77 -8.65 -13.26
CA GLU A 49 -2.26 -7.36 -13.72
C GLU A 49 -1.11 -7.51 -14.71
N TYR A 50 -0.15 -8.39 -14.43
CA TYR A 50 0.94 -8.70 -15.36
C TYR A 50 0.44 -9.30 -16.66
N GLN A 51 -0.51 -10.24 -16.59
CA GLN A 51 -1.10 -10.84 -17.79
C GLN A 51 -1.86 -9.80 -18.61
N ASN A 52 -2.61 -8.89 -17.98
CA ASN A 52 -3.30 -7.81 -18.67
C ASN A 52 -2.33 -6.85 -19.38
N LEU A 53 -1.19 -6.54 -18.76
CA LEU A 53 -0.14 -5.72 -19.39
C LEU A 53 0.48 -6.43 -20.59
N ILE A 54 0.76 -7.72 -20.46
CA ILE A 54 1.26 -8.54 -21.57
C ILE A 54 0.22 -8.55 -22.70
N ASP A 55 -1.04 -8.85 -22.41
CA ASP A 55 -2.10 -8.86 -23.41
C ASP A 55 -2.25 -7.46 -24.06
N PHE A 56 -2.23 -6.38 -23.30
CA PHE A 56 -2.31 -5.03 -23.86
C PHE A 56 -1.16 -4.73 -24.84
N HIS A 57 0.08 -5.11 -24.49
CA HIS A 57 1.25 -4.79 -25.32
C HIS A 57 1.54 -5.79 -26.44
N PHE A 58 1.04 -7.03 -26.34
CA PHE A 58 1.36 -8.11 -27.27
C PHE A 58 0.16 -8.61 -28.07
N LYS A 59 -1.08 -8.22 -27.74
CA LYS A 59 -2.29 -8.61 -28.48
C LYS A 59 -2.61 -7.70 -29.67
N GLU A 60 -2.02 -6.50 -29.74
CA GLU A 60 -2.10 -5.64 -30.94
C GLU A 60 -0.99 -5.92 -31.97
N LYS A 61 -0.08 -6.87 -31.72
CA LYS A 61 1.05 -7.18 -32.62
C LYS A 61 0.89 -8.44 -33.47
N ASN A 62 -0.23 -9.14 -33.41
CA ASN A 62 -0.56 -10.29 -34.26
C ASN A 62 -1.92 -10.14 -34.90
#